data_AF-A0A2N2Q4Z8-F1
#
_entry.id   AF-A0A2N2Q4Z8-F1
#
_cell.length_a   1.000
_cell.length_b   1.000
_cell.length_c   1.000
_cell.angle_alpha   90.00
_cell.angle_beta   90.00
_cell.angle_gamma   90.00
#
_symmetry.space_group_name_H-M   'P 1'
#
loop_
_entity.id
_entity.type
_entity.pdbx_description
1 polymer ?
#
loop_
_entity_poly.entity_id
_entity_poly.type
_entity_poly.pdbx_seq_one_letter_code
_entity_poly.pdbx_strand_id
1 'polypeptide(L)' 'MHSDHTLKIEDAVIGEDVIVIKPDSFMYNKIGQIWKVVVRGDRVRVSVCFEGEIYNFNLEGLSLA' A
#
# COMPACT_ATOMS: atom_id res chain seq x y z
N MET A 1 19.86 -1.95 11.78
CA MET A 1 18.51 -1.71 12.31
C MET A 1 17.60 -1.57 11.10
N HIS A 2 16.94 -2.65 10.68
CA HIS A 2 15.89 -2.55 9.67
C HIS A 2 14.65 -2.08 10.41
N SER A 3 14.39 -0.78 10.35
CA SER A 3 13.07 -0.26 10.65
C SER A 3 12.13 -0.89 9.63
N ASP A 4 11.18 -1.70 10.07
CA ASP A 4 10.11 -2.22 9.22
C ASP A 4 9.24 -1.04 8.76
N HIS A 5 9.67 -0.38 7.68
CA HIS A 5 8.94 0.69 7.01
C HIS A 5 7.84 0.10 6.11
N THR A 6 7.17 -0.96 6.56
CA THR A 6 5.99 -1.50 5.87
C THR A 6 4.74 -0.84 6.43
N LEU A 7 3.75 -0.59 5.59
CA LEU A 7 2.46 -0.04 5.99
C LEU A 7 1.80 -0.94 7.03
N LYS A 8 1.32 -0.36 8.12
CA LYS A 8 0.55 -1.10 9.13
C LYS A 8 -0.94 -0.94 8.85
N ILE A 9 -1.74 -1.89 9.33
CA ILE A 9 -3.20 -1.83 9.17
C ILE A 9 -3.82 -0.60 9.84
N GLU A 10 -3.28 -0.18 10.98
CA GLU A 10 -3.70 1.03 11.71
C GLU A 10 -3.49 2.32 10.92
N ASP A 11 -2.50 2.33 10.03
CA ASP A 11 -2.14 3.48 9.20
C ASP A 11 -2.75 3.40 7.79
N ALA A 12 -3.39 2.29 7.43
CA ALA A 12 -3.99 2.07 6.12
C ALA A 12 -5.36 2.79 5.99
N VAL A 13 -5.32 4.12 5.94
CA VAL A 13 -6.52 4.98 5.87
C VAL A 13 -6.80 5.40 4.43
N ILE A 14 -8.07 5.41 4.03
CA ILE A 14 -8.47 5.87 2.69
C ILE A 14 -8.10 7.34 2.53
N GLY A 15 -7.45 7.68 1.42
CA GLY A 15 -6.94 9.02 1.15
C GLY A 15 -5.47 9.23 1.52
N GLU A 16 -4.85 8.32 2.26
CA GLU A 16 -3.42 8.43 2.59
C GLU A 16 -2.53 8.09 1.39
N ASP A 17 -1.41 8.81 1.31
CA ASP A 17 -0.39 8.58 0.29
C ASP A 17 0.57 7.48 0.75
N VAL A 18 0.78 6.51 -0.14
CA VAL A 18 1.67 5.37 0.10
C VAL A 18 2.62 5.18 -1.06
N ILE A 19 3.84 4.77 -0.74
CA ILE A 19 4.85 4.39 -1.73
C ILE A 19 4.95 2.87 -1.84
N VAL A 20 5.04 2.35 -3.05
CA VAL A 20 5.23 0.92 -3.29
C VAL A 20 6.70 0.55 -3.11
N ILE A 21 6.98 -0.29 -2.13
CA ILE A 21 8.35 -0.71 -1.77
C ILE A 21 8.70 -2.10 -2.30
N LYS A 22 7.76 -2.77 -2.99
CA LYS A 22 7.98 -4.11 -3.56
C LYS A 22 8.76 -4.02 -4.89
N PRO A 23 10.04 -4.47 -4.94
CA PRO A 23 10.93 -4.21 -6.09
C PRO A 23 10.55 -4.94 -7.38
N ASP A 24 9.76 -6.01 -7.28
CA ASP A 24 9.23 -6.76 -8.43
C ASP A 24 7.90 -6.19 -8.97
N SER A 25 7.36 -5.14 -8.34
CA SER A 25 6.13 -4.47 -8.79
C SER A 25 6.41 -3.51 -9.95
N PHE A 26 5.51 -3.49 -10.94
CA PHE A 26 5.49 -2.44 -11.98
C PHE A 26 5.32 -1.02 -11.38
N MET A 27 4.74 -0.92 -10.18
CA MET A 27 4.55 0.33 -9.47
C MET A 27 5.66 0.64 -8.46
N TYR A 28 6.76 -0.11 -8.45
CA TYR A 28 7.87 0.12 -7.52
C TYR A 28 8.34 1.58 -7.52
N ASN A 29 8.57 2.13 -6.33
CA ASN A 29 9.00 3.51 -6.08
C ASN A 29 8.04 4.59 -6.62
N LYS A 30 6.76 4.23 -6.81
CA LYS A 30 5.69 5.19 -7.12
C LYS A 30 4.84 5.44 -5.89
N ILE A 31 4.41 6.70 -5.75
CA ILE A 31 3.43 7.13 -4.76
C ILE A 31 2.05 7.03 -5.38
N GLY A 32 1.10 6.50 -4.62
CA GLY A 32 -0.31 6.48 -4.97
C GLY A 32 -1.15 6.63 -3.71
N GLN A 33 -2.44 6.86 -3.89
CA GLN A 33 -3.35 7.12 -2.78
C GLN A 33 -4.17 5.87 -2.44
N ILE A 34 -4.32 5.54 -1.16
CA ILE A 34 -5.19 4.45 -0.72
C ILE A 34 -6.64 4.76 -1.12
N TRP A 35 -7.20 3.92 -1.98
CA TRP A 35 -8.59 4.01 -2.44
C TRP A 35 -9.53 3.13 -1.60
N LYS A 36 -9.05 1.95 -1.19
CA LYS A 36 -9.86 0.98 -0.45
C LYS A 36 -8.99 0.04 0.38
N VAL A 37 -9.47 -0.29 1.57
CA VAL A 37 -8.87 -1.34 2.41
C VAL A 37 -9.91 -2.42 2.67
N VAL A 38 -9.53 -3.68 2.44
CA VAL A 38 -10.39 -4.84 2.66
C VAL A 38 -9.67 -5.84 3.56
N VAL A 39 -10.28 -6.14 4.69
CA VAL A 39 -9.81 -7.17 5.64
C VAL A 39 -10.68 -8.42 5.48
N ARG A 40 -10.05 -9.58 5.25
CA ARG A 40 -10.72 -10.89 5.16
C ARG A 40 -9.96 -11.90 6.01
N GLY A 41 -10.41 -12.07 7.25
CA GLY A 41 -9.66 -12.84 8.26
C GLY A 41 -8.29 -12.20 8.46
N ASP A 42 -7.23 -13.00 8.33
CA ASP A 42 -5.84 -12.55 8.53
C ASP A 42 -5.23 -11.87 7.30
N ARG A 43 -5.98 -11.73 6.20
CA ARG A 43 -5.49 -11.12 4.96
C ARG A 43 -6.01 -9.71 4.80
N VAL A 44 -5.10 -8.77 4.59
CA VAL A 44 -5.38 -7.37 4.25
C VAL A 44 -5.04 -7.14 2.78
N ARG A 45 -6.00 -6.60 2.03
CA ARG A 45 -5.78 -6.09 0.67
C ARG A 45 -5.99 -4.58 0.67
N VAL A 46 -4.99 -3.86 0.16
CA VAL A 46 -5.02 -2.41 -0.03
C VAL A 46 -5.11 -2.12 -1.52
N SER A 47 -6.14 -1.41 -1.95
CA SER A 47 -6.26 -0.89 -3.30
C SER A 47 -5.72 0.53 -3.32
N VAL A 48 -4.76 0.79 -4.20
CA VAL A 48 -4.07 2.08 -4.34
C VAL A 48 -4.32 2.63 -5.75
N CYS A 49 -4.71 3.89 -5.83
CA CYS A 49 -4.95 4.61 -7.06
C CYS A 49 -3.67 5.33 -7.51
N PHE A 50 -3.29 5.12 -8.77
CA PHE A 50 -2.20 5.81 -9.46
C PHE A 50 -2.78 6.42 -10.74
N GLU A 51 -2.85 7.74 -10.80
CA GLU A 51 -3.32 8.47 -12.00
C GLU A 51 -4.67 7.98 -12.57
N GLY A 52 -5.58 7.49 -11.70
CA GLY A 52 -6.90 6.99 -12.08
C GLY A 52 -6.99 5.46 -12.24
N GLU A 53 -5.85 4.76 -12.25
CA GLU A 53 -5.77 3.30 -12.33
C GLU A 53 -5.61 2.68 -10.94
N ILE A 54 -6.34 1.58 -10.66
CA ILE A 54 -6.37 0.95 -9.33
C ILE A 54 -5.58 -0.35 -9.33
N TYR A 55 -4.62 -0.45 -8.41
CA TYR A 55 -3.78 -1.64 -8.20
C TYR A 55 -3.95 -2.17 -6.79
N ASN A 56 -3.75 -3.48 -6.60
CA ASN A 56 -3.94 -4.13 -5.31
C ASN A 56 -2.60 -4.60 -4.73
N PHE A 57 -2.39 -4.31 -3.46
CA PHE A 57 -1.19 -4.66 -2.71
C PHE A 57 -1.57 -5.31 -1.37
N ASN A 58 -0.60 -5.99 -0.79
CA ASN A 58 -0.60 -6.32 0.63
C ASN A 58 0.14 -5.22 1.38
N LEU A 59 -0.04 -5.16 2.70
CA LEU A 59 0.63 -4.21 3.60
C LEU A 59 2.17 -4.21 3.44
N GLU A 60 2.78 -5.39 3.32
CA GLU A 60 4.23 -5.58 3.14
C GLU A 60 4.79 -4.94 1.85
N GLY A 61 3.93 -4.67 0.87
CA GLY A 61 4.33 -4.06 -0.41
C GLY A 61 4.29 -2.54 -0.41
N LEU A 62 3.87 -1.91 0.69
CA LEU A 62 3.61 -0.48 0.81
C LEU A 62 4.35 0.10 2.02
N SER A 63 4.63 1.41 1.96
CA SER A 63 5.03 2.26 3.10
C SER A 63 4.21 3.54 3.05
N LEU A 64 4.03 4.21 4.19
CA LEU A 64 3.62 5.61 4.19
C LEU A 64 4.67 6.43 3.41
N ALA A 65 4.19 7.39 2.61
CA ALA A 65 5.02 8.28 1.78
C ALA A 65 5.49 9.53 2.52
#